data_AF-A0A7R9V3A4-F1
#
_entry.id   AF-A0A7R9V3A4-F1
#
_cell.length_a   1.000
_cell.length_b   1.000
_cell.length_c   1.000
_cell.angle_alpha   90.00
_cell.angle_beta   90.00
_cell.angle_gamma   90.00
#
_symmetry.space_group_name_H-M   'P 1'
#
loop_
_entity.id
_entity.type
_entity.pdbx_description
1 polymer ?
#
loop_
_entity_poly.entity_id
_entity_poly.type
_entity_poly.pdbx_seq_one_letter_code
_entity_poly.pdbx_strand_id
1 'polypeptide(L)'
;QSEPQQLEQQQQSEPPPQQQQPMRSVFTFGAIHVRKDAQRITAIDMDATAQRLFLGLASGQVEEHQLLPSDGSGGGATTRLVSERKVSRHGVAQLAVVPTAQTLGALTDDGAV
;
A
#
# COMPACT_ATOMS: atom_id res chain seq x y z
N GLN A 1 27.56 -6.61 -77.89
CA GLN A 1 27.94 -5.30 -77.34
C GLN A 1 27.23 -5.20 -76.00
N SER A 2 28.02 -5.09 -74.93
CA SER A 2 27.56 -5.27 -73.55
C SER A 2 27.62 -3.90 -72.84
N GLU A 3 26.49 -3.41 -72.34
CA GLU A 3 26.41 -2.19 -71.53
C GLU A 3 26.29 -2.51 -70.03
N PRO A 4 26.71 -1.57 -69.15
CA PRO A 4 27.25 -1.90 -67.84
C PRO A 4 26.23 -1.87 -66.70
N GLN A 5 26.61 -2.60 -65.64
CA GLN A 5 25.92 -2.78 -64.36
C GLN A 5 25.59 -1.43 -63.68
N GLN A 6 24.30 -1.20 -63.41
CA GLN A 6 23.88 -0.19 -62.44
C GLN A 6 23.98 -0.78 -61.03
N LEU A 7 25.00 -0.33 -60.29
CA LEU A 7 25.15 -0.54 -58.85
C LEU A 7 24.17 0.38 -58.12
N GLU A 8 22.93 -0.06 -57.96
CA GLU A 8 21.98 0.59 -57.08
C GLU A 8 22.32 0.20 -55.63
N GLN A 9 23.13 1.04 -54.99
CA GLN A 9 23.44 0.95 -53.57
C GLN A 9 22.14 1.04 -52.77
N GLN A 10 21.63 -0.11 -52.31
CA GLN A 10 20.64 -0.19 -51.25
C GLN A 10 21.26 0.35 -49.96
N GLN A 11 21.17 1.66 -49.76
CA GLN A 11 21.33 2.26 -48.43
C GLN A 11 20.14 1.79 -47.59
N GLN A 12 20.35 0.72 -46.84
CA GLN A 12 19.50 0.31 -45.73
C GLN A 12 19.50 1.45 -44.71
N SER A 13 18.46 2.28 -44.74
CA SER A 13 18.17 3.23 -43.68
C SER A 13 17.63 2.47 -42.48
N GLU A 14 18.51 2.16 -41.51
CA GLU A 14 18.09 1.66 -40.20
C GLU A 14 17.13 2.68 -39.55
N PRO A 15 15.94 2.26 -39.08
CA PRO A 15 15.06 3.17 -38.36
C PRO A 15 15.72 3.57 -37.03
N PRO A 16 15.65 4.86 -36.64
CA PRO A 16 16.26 5.32 -35.41
C PRO A 16 15.69 4.56 -34.20
N PRO A 17 16.51 4.31 -33.16
CA PRO A 17 16.06 3.62 -31.97
C PRO A 17 14.89 4.37 -31.36
N GLN A 18 13.74 3.71 -31.29
CA GLN A 18 12.55 4.23 -30.62
C GLN A 18 12.91 4.42 -29.14
N GLN A 19 13.18 5.66 -28.75
CA GLN A 19 13.36 6.03 -27.35
C GLN A 19 12.04 5.73 -26.63
N GLN A 20 11.99 4.60 -25.93
CA GLN A 20 10.87 4.26 -25.05
C GLN A 20 10.77 5.36 -23.99
N GLN A 21 9.79 6.24 -24.15
CA GLN A 21 9.50 7.25 -23.14
C GLN A 21 9.13 6.51 -21.84
N PRO A 22 9.75 6.85 -20.70
CA PRO A 22 9.40 6.21 -19.44
C PRO A 22 7.93 6.53 -19.14
N MET A 23 7.09 5.51 -19.12
CA MET A 23 5.70 5.67 -18.70
C MET A 23 5.68 6.18 -17.26
N ARG A 24 5.27 7.42 -17.08
CA ARG A 24 5.11 8.02 -15.75
C ARG A 24 3.83 7.48 -15.13
N SER A 25 3.94 6.50 -14.23
CA SER A 25 2.81 6.07 -13.42
C SER A 25 2.39 7.22 -12.49
N VAL A 26 1.12 7.63 -12.57
CA VAL A 26 0.51 8.56 -11.64
C VAL A 26 -0.35 7.75 -10.67
N PHE A 27 -0.07 7.88 -9.37
CA PHE A 27 -0.86 7.26 -8.32
C PHE A 27 -1.83 8.27 -7.75
N THR A 28 -3.10 7.88 -7.61
CA THR A 28 -4.10 8.65 -6.88
C THR A 28 -4.37 7.94 -5.57
N PHE A 29 -4.24 8.66 -4.46
CA PHE A 29 -4.50 8.14 -3.13
C PHE A 29 -5.87 8.63 -2.65
N GLY A 30 -6.72 7.69 -2.25
CA GLY A 30 -7.96 7.97 -1.54
C GLY A 30 -7.79 7.67 -0.05
N ALA A 31 -8.34 8.51 0.81
CA ALA A 31 -8.38 8.23 2.24
C ALA A 31 -9.38 7.08 2.50
N ILE A 32 -8.91 5.99 3.10
CA ILE A 32 -9.75 4.83 3.47
C ILE A 32 -10.24 4.89 4.93
N HIS A 33 -9.56 5.70 5.74
CA HIS A 33 -9.83 5.89 7.16
C HIS A 33 -9.49 7.33 7.54
N VAL A 34 -10.42 7.99 8.24
CA VAL A 34 -10.22 9.33 8.79
C VAL A 34 -10.70 9.30 10.23
N ARG A 35 -9.76 9.54 11.16
CA ARG A 35 -10.08 9.66 12.58
C ARG A 35 -10.78 10.99 12.85
N LYS A 36 -11.68 10.97 13.83
CA LYS A 36 -12.35 12.18 14.35
C LYS A 36 -11.72 12.71 15.64
N ASP A 37 -10.91 11.90 16.31
CA ASP A 37 -10.23 12.25 17.55
C ASP A 37 -8.80 12.76 17.28
N ALA A 38 -8.13 13.21 18.33
CA ALA A 38 -6.74 13.68 18.29
C ALA A 38 -5.73 12.56 18.60
N GLN A 39 -6.13 11.28 18.57
CA GLN A 39 -5.20 10.18 18.87
C GLN A 39 -4.27 9.94 17.68
N ARG A 40 -2.96 10.02 17.95
CA ARG A 40 -1.93 9.76 16.95
C ARG A 40 -1.78 8.25 16.73
N ILE A 41 -1.89 7.83 15.47
CA ILE A 41 -1.51 6.49 15.03
C ILE A 41 0.02 6.42 15.00
N THR A 42 0.58 5.42 15.67
CA THR A 42 2.03 5.20 15.83
C THR A 42 2.50 3.91 15.17
N ALA A 43 1.61 2.92 15.02
CA ALA A 43 1.88 1.69 14.29
C ALA A 43 0.67 1.29 13.45
N ILE A 44 0.92 0.60 12.34
CA ILE A 44 -0.12 0.09 11.44
C ILE A 44 0.30 -1.27 10.91
N ASP A 45 -0.63 -2.22 10.88
CA ASP A 45 -0.44 -3.50 10.21
C ASP A 45 -1.78 -4.04 9.69
N MET A 46 -1.75 -4.98 8.75
CA MET A 46 -2.92 -5.44 8.01
C MET A 46 -2.95 -6.96 7.89
N ASP A 47 -4.10 -7.55 8.21
CA ASP A 47 -4.44 -8.90 7.74
C ASP A 47 -5.19 -8.79 6.41
N ALA A 48 -4.47 -8.96 5.31
CA ALA A 48 -5.07 -8.90 3.97
C ALA A 48 -6.05 -10.05 3.71
N THR A 49 -5.89 -11.21 4.36
CA THR A 49 -6.79 -12.36 4.18
C THR A 49 -8.11 -12.12 4.91
N ALA A 50 -8.05 -11.64 6.16
CA ALA A 50 -9.23 -11.31 6.94
C ALA A 50 -9.81 -9.91 6.63
N GLN A 51 -9.15 -9.14 5.76
CA GLN A 51 -9.50 -7.75 5.45
C GLN A 51 -9.56 -6.89 6.73
N ARG A 52 -8.59 -7.06 7.62
CA ARG A 52 -8.47 -6.31 8.88
C ARG A 52 -7.30 -5.35 8.83
N LEU A 53 -7.50 -4.16 9.39
CA LEU A 53 -6.49 -3.15 9.61
C LEU A 53 -6.35 -2.93 11.11
N PHE A 54 -5.12 -3.00 11.62
CA PHE A 54 -4.81 -2.78 13.02
C PHE A 54 -4.05 -1.47 13.17
N LEU A 55 -4.50 -0.62 14.08
CA LEU A 55 -3.90 0.68 14.38
C LEU A 55 -3.38 0.68 15.81
N GLY A 56 -2.09 0.86 15.99
CA GLY A 56 -1.47 1.13 17.29
C GLY A 56 -1.48 2.63 17.54
N LEU A 57 -1.88 3.03 18.75
CA LEU A 57 -2.02 4.44 19.13
C LEU A 57 -0.96 4.87 20.14
N ALA A 58 -0.66 6.17 20.14
CA ALA A 58 0.21 6.81 21.13
C ALA A 58 -0.34 6.68 22.57
N SER A 59 -1.65 6.45 22.72
CA SER A 59 -2.25 6.16 24.02
C SER A 59 -1.91 4.75 24.53
N GLY A 60 -1.32 3.85 23.74
CA GLY A 60 -1.14 2.45 24.12
C GLY A 60 -2.38 1.57 23.89
N GLN A 61 -3.27 2.05 23.04
CA GLN A 61 -4.42 1.29 22.55
C GLN A 61 -4.10 0.68 21.19
N VAL A 62 -4.73 -0.46 20.92
CA VAL A 62 -4.79 -1.08 19.60
C VAL A 62 -6.24 -1.10 19.17
N GLU A 63 -6.50 -0.60 17.97
CA GLU A 63 -7.80 -0.64 17.32
C GLU A 63 -7.79 -1.60 16.14
N GLU A 64 -8.85 -2.37 16.01
CA GLU A 64 -9.10 -3.27 14.90
C GLU A 64 -10.21 -2.70 14.02
N HIS A 65 -9.93 -2.59 12.74
CA HIS A 65 -10.87 -2.12 11.73
C HIS A 65 -11.13 -3.19 10.69
N GLN A 66 -12.39 -3.40 10.34
CA GLN A 66 -12.79 -4.15 9.16
C GLN A 66 -12.70 -3.23 7.95
N LEU A 67 -12.00 -3.68 6.91
CA LEU A 67 -12.06 -3.06 5.59
C LEU A 67 -13.35 -3.50 4.91
N LEU A 68 -14.11 -2.52 4.45
CA LEU A 68 -15.34 -2.71 3.70
C LEU A 68 -15.04 -2.44 2.22
N PRO A 69 -15.48 -3.33 1.32
CA PRO A 69 -15.34 -3.10 -0.11
C PRO A 69 -16.05 -1.81 -0.51
N SER A 70 -15.51 -1.13 -1.52
CA SER A 70 -16.20 -0.02 -2.18
C SER A 70 -17.55 -0.54 -2.69
N ASP A 71 -18.63 0.17 -2.39
CA ASP A 71 -19.98 -0.13 -2.84
C ASP A 71 -20.22 0.21 -4.33
N GLY A 72 -19.15 0.46 -5.09
CA GLY A 72 -19.22 0.78 -6.51
C GLY A 72 -19.71 2.20 -6.81
N SER A 73 -20.00 3.02 -5.78
CA SER A 73 -20.49 4.39 -5.93
C SER A 73 -19.40 5.44 -6.23
N GLY A 74 -18.17 4.99 -6.52
CA GLY A 74 -17.01 5.87 -6.70
C GLY A 74 -16.37 6.32 -5.38
N GLY A 75 -16.91 5.92 -4.23
CA GLY A 75 -16.25 6.02 -2.93
C GLY A 75 -15.14 4.97 -2.79
N GLY A 76 -13.95 5.36 -2.37
CA GLY A 76 -12.86 4.41 -2.06
C GLY A 76 -13.25 3.41 -0.96
N ALA A 77 -12.43 2.37 -0.76
CA ALA A 77 -12.62 1.43 0.35
C ALA A 77 -12.73 2.18 1.69
N THR A 78 -13.61 1.74 2.58
CA THR A 78 -13.81 2.39 3.89
C THR A 78 -13.51 1.40 5.01
N THR A 79 -13.21 1.92 6.20
CA THR A 79 -12.98 1.10 7.40
C THR A 79 -14.10 1.27 8.40
N ARG A 80 -14.42 0.20 9.14
CA ARG A 80 -15.29 0.23 10.32
C ARG A 80 -14.52 -0.27 11.54
N LEU A 81 -14.51 0.51 12.63
CA LEU A 81 -13.98 0.06 13.91
C LEU A 81 -14.79 -1.14 14.42
N VAL A 82 -14.08 -2.22 14.77
CA VAL A 82 -14.66 -3.48 15.27
C VAL A 82 -14.33 -3.65 16.74
N SER A 83 -13.08 -3.43 17.12
CA SER A 83 -12.64 -3.61 18.49
C SER A 83 -11.55 -2.59 18.85
N GLU A 84 -11.46 -2.31 20.15
CA GLU A 84 -10.42 -1.45 20.73
C GLU A 84 -9.94 -2.12 22.03
N ARG A 85 -8.63 -2.18 22.20
CA ARG A 85 -8.01 -2.80 23.39
C ARG A 85 -6.87 -1.94 23.91
N LYS A 86 -6.90 -1.67 25.21
CA LYS A 86 -5.77 -1.08 25.93
C LYS A 86 -4.73 -2.16 26.22
N VAL A 87 -3.51 -2.00 25.71
CA VAL A 87 -2.41 -2.96 25.90
C VAL A 87 -1.30 -2.42 26.81
N SER A 88 -1.06 -1.10 26.80
CA SER A 88 -0.10 -0.46 27.71
C SER A 88 -0.54 0.96 28.07
N ARG A 89 0.10 1.53 29.09
CA ARG A 89 0.06 2.97 29.38
C ARG A 89 0.94 3.78 28.41
N HIS A 90 1.90 3.11 27.77
CA HIS A 90 2.84 3.67 26.81
C HIS A 90 2.36 3.45 25.37
N GLY A 91 2.83 4.25 24.42
CA GLY A 91 2.43 4.16 23.02
C GLY A 91 2.76 2.81 22.40
N VAL A 92 1.98 2.40 21.40
CA VAL A 92 2.28 1.19 20.61
C VAL A 92 3.34 1.55 19.58
N ALA A 93 4.53 0.99 19.69
CA ALA A 93 5.66 1.25 18.81
C ALA A 93 5.61 0.42 17.52
N GLN A 94 5.19 -0.85 17.63
CA GLN A 94 5.14 -1.76 16.49
C GLN A 94 3.98 -2.75 16.63
N LEU A 95 3.41 -3.15 15.49
CA LEU A 95 2.45 -4.23 15.38
C LEU A 95 3.01 -5.32 14.47
N ALA A 96 2.62 -6.56 14.73
CA ALA A 96 2.93 -7.71 13.90
C ALA A 96 1.73 -8.66 13.86
N VAL A 97 0.98 -8.63 12.77
CA VAL A 97 -0.09 -9.56 12.48
C VAL A 97 0.54 -10.89 12.07
N VAL A 98 0.09 -11.97 12.72
CA VAL A 98 0.47 -13.34 12.38
C VAL A 98 -0.80 -14.07 11.95
N PRO A 99 -1.20 -13.99 10.66
CA PRO A 99 -2.49 -14.52 10.20
C PRO A 99 -2.64 -16.02 10.47
N THR A 100 -1.55 -16.77 10.31
CA THR A 100 -1.51 -18.23 10.52
C THR A 100 -1.75 -18.64 11.98
N ALA A 101 -1.41 -17.77 12.94
CA ALA A 101 -1.62 -18.00 14.37
C ALA A 101 -2.85 -17.26 14.90
N GLN A 102 -3.60 -16.54 14.05
CA GLN A 102 -4.69 -15.64 14.43
C GLN A 102 -4.31 -14.72 15.61
N THR A 103 -3.06 -14.27 15.62
CA THR A 103 -2.48 -13.52 16.74
C THR A 103 -1.93 -12.19 16.25
N LEU A 104 -2.02 -11.17 17.10
CA LEU A 104 -1.40 -9.87 16.90
C LEU A 104 -0.37 -9.65 18.00
N GLY A 105 0.89 -9.44 17.62
CA GLY A 105 1.92 -8.94 18.52
C GLY A 105 1.92 -7.41 18.55
N ALA A 106 2.12 -6.82 19.73
CA ALA A 106 2.20 -5.38 19.90
C ALA A 106 3.38 -5.00 20.82
N LEU A 107 4.42 -4.39 20.26
CA LEU A 107 5.52 -3.84 21.05
C LEU A 107 5.17 -2.41 21.47
N THR A 108 5.32 -2.08 22.75
CA THR A 108 5.06 -0.75 23.29
C THR A 108 6.35 0.01 23.63
N ASP A 109 6.27 1.34 23.79
CA ASP A 109 7.46 2.20 23.98
C ASP A 109 8.23 1.91 25.30
N ASP A 110 7.61 1.23 26.26
CA ASP A 110 8.24 0.71 27.48
C ASP A 110 8.91 -0.66 27.29
N GLY A 111 8.86 -1.23 26.09
CA GLY A 111 9.47 -2.51 25.73
C GLY A 111 8.60 -3.74 26.02
N ALA A 112 7.34 -3.58 26.44
CA ALA A 112 6.43 -4.72 26.62
C ALA A 112 5.91 -5.26 25.28
N VAL A 113 5.60 -6.56 25.24
CA VAL A 113 5.07 -7.30 24.07
C VAL A 113 3.87 -8.14 24.46
#